data_AF-A0AB73GXK1-F1
#
_entry.id   AF-A0AB73GXK1-F1
#
_cell.length_a   1.000
_cell.length_b   1.000
_cell.length_c   1.000
_cell.angle_alpha   90.00
_cell.angle_beta   90.00
_cell.angle_gamma   90.00
#
_symmetry.space_group_name_H-M   'P 1'
#
loop_
_entity.id
_entity.type
_entity.pdbx_description
1 polymer ?
#
loop_
_entity_poly.entity_id
_entity_poly.type
_entity_poly.pdbx_seq_one_letter_code
_entity_poly.pdbx_strand_id
1 'polypeptide(L)'
;MRAESGRIHAQAAAYLVRRGSETAAERAAREAWLAADPRHRAAYQQLLDVDEHASAVLDDPELQAATARDLELLTPASGRRRRWPWLLLAAMLVAAIGYAVHHLLVQ
;
A
#
# COMPACT_ATOMS: atom_id res chain seq x y z
N MET A 1 -8.93 -2.58 -33.94
CA MET A 1 -9.76 -1.91 -32.91
C MET A 1 -9.41 -2.32 -31.49
N ARG A 2 -9.44 -3.60 -31.09
CA ARG A 2 -9.20 -4.01 -29.68
C ARG A 2 -7.84 -3.58 -29.11
N ALA A 3 -6.76 -3.67 -29.90
CA ALA A 3 -5.42 -3.21 -29.49
C ALA A 3 -5.32 -1.69 -29.36
N GLU A 4 -6.11 -0.93 -30.11
CA GLU A 4 -6.15 0.54 -30.02
C GLU A 4 -6.84 0.97 -28.73
N SER A 5 -8.04 0.44 -28.48
CA SER A 5 -8.74 0.67 -27.21
C SER A 5 -7.89 0.25 -26.01
N GLY A 6 -7.19 -0.88 -26.10
CA GLY A 6 -6.26 -1.32 -25.04
C GLY A 6 -5.16 -0.30 -24.74
N ARG A 7 -4.56 0.32 -25.78
CA ARG A 7 -3.57 1.38 -25.60
C ARG A 7 -4.16 2.64 -24.97
N ILE A 8 -5.35 3.06 -25.42
CA ILE A 8 -6.05 4.22 -24.85
C ILE A 8 -6.32 4.01 -23.36
N HIS A 9 -6.85 2.83 -22.97
CA HIS A 9 -7.11 2.53 -21.56
C HIS A 9 -5.82 2.44 -20.72
N ALA A 10 -4.76 1.83 -21.26
CA ALA A 10 -3.47 1.78 -20.56
C ALA A 10 -2.88 3.18 -20.34
N GLN A 11 -3.00 4.07 -21.33
CA GLN A 11 -2.54 5.44 -21.21
C GLN A 11 -3.40 6.26 -20.22
N ALA A 12 -4.72 6.06 -20.24
CA ALA A 12 -5.63 6.65 -19.27
C ALA A 12 -5.29 6.25 -17.82
N ALA A 13 -5.03 4.95 -17.59
CA ALA A 13 -4.62 4.45 -16.28
C ALA A 13 -3.29 5.04 -15.83
N ALA A 14 -2.31 5.16 -16.74
CA ALA A 14 -1.01 5.75 -16.44
C ALA A 14 -1.09 7.24 -16.06
N TYR A 15 -2.09 7.97 -16.58
CA TYR A 15 -2.39 9.34 -16.17
C TYR A 15 -3.12 9.38 -14.82
N LEU A 16 -4.08 8.47 -14.58
CA LEU A 16 -4.82 8.42 -13.32
C LEU A 16 -3.88 8.16 -12.13
N VAL A 17 -3.00 7.17 -12.24
CA VAL A 17 -2.04 6.80 -11.17
C VAL A 17 -1.14 7.98 -10.77
N ARG A 18 -0.78 8.86 -11.72
CA ARG A 18 0.07 10.02 -11.48
C ARG A 18 -0.65 11.26 -10.97
N ARG A 19 -1.99 11.29 -10.98
CA ARG A 19 -2.80 12.49 -10.70
C ARG A 19 -2.46 13.14 -9.35
N GLY A 20 -2.11 12.35 -8.33
CA GLY A 20 -1.76 12.84 -6.99
C GLY A 20 -0.36 13.45 -6.86
N SER A 21 0.53 13.22 -7.83
CA SER A 21 1.93 13.66 -7.80
C SER A 21 2.39 14.32 -9.11
N GLU A 22 1.46 14.75 -9.96
CA GLU A 22 1.78 15.29 -11.28
C GLU A 22 2.41 16.70 -11.21
N THR A 23 3.47 16.90 -11.99
CA THR A 23 4.04 18.22 -12.26
C THR A 23 3.14 19.03 -13.20
N ALA A 24 3.36 20.35 -13.30
CA ALA A 24 2.59 21.21 -14.21
C ALA A 24 2.74 20.77 -15.69
N ALA A 25 3.92 20.29 -16.09
CA ALA A 25 4.17 19.80 -17.44
C ALA A 25 3.40 18.50 -17.72
N GLU A 26 3.35 17.58 -16.74
CA GLU A 26 2.60 16.33 -16.87
C GLU A 26 1.09 16.56 -16.92
N ARG A 27 0.59 17.52 -16.14
CA ARG A 27 -0.81 17.96 -16.21
C ARG A 27 -1.16 18.50 -17.60
N ALA A 28 -0.33 19.38 -18.15
CA ALA A 28 -0.53 19.92 -19.49
C ALA A 28 -0.51 18.81 -20.56
N ALA A 29 0.39 17.83 -20.44
CA ALA A 29 0.42 16.67 -21.34
C ALA A 29 -0.84 15.81 -21.25
N ARG A 30 -1.37 15.59 -20.04
CA ARG A 30 -2.65 14.90 -19.81
C ARG A 30 -3.81 15.65 -20.45
N GLU A 31 -3.90 16.97 -20.22
CA GLU A 31 -4.95 17.81 -20.79
C GLU A 31 -4.91 17.85 -22.31
N ALA A 32 -3.71 17.98 -22.91
CA ALA A 32 -3.52 17.91 -24.35
C ALA A 32 -3.97 16.55 -24.92
N TRP A 33 -3.63 15.45 -24.23
CA TRP A 33 -4.07 14.11 -24.63
C TRP A 33 -5.60 13.95 -24.55
N LEU A 34 -6.24 14.48 -23.51
CA LEU A 34 -7.71 14.49 -23.34
C LEU A 34 -8.41 15.36 -24.39
N ALA A 35 -7.77 16.43 -24.85
CA ALA A 35 -8.30 17.30 -25.90
C ALA A 35 -8.18 16.69 -27.31
N ALA A 36 -7.21 15.79 -27.53
CA ALA A 36 -6.90 15.24 -28.85
C ALA A 36 -7.98 14.30 -29.43
N ASP A 37 -8.65 13.49 -28.59
CA ASP A 37 -9.68 12.55 -29.04
C ASP A 37 -10.79 12.39 -27.97
N PRO A 38 -12.09 12.51 -28.34
CA PRO A 38 -13.20 12.19 -27.42
C PRO A 38 -13.13 10.81 -26.76
N ARG A 39 -12.54 9.81 -27.42
CA ARG A 39 -12.35 8.46 -26.86
C ARG A 39 -11.37 8.43 -25.69
N HIS A 40 -10.37 9.30 -25.70
CA HIS A 40 -9.44 9.46 -24.57
C HIS A 40 -10.18 9.97 -23.34
N ARG A 41 -11.06 10.97 -23.52
CA ARG A 41 -11.91 11.48 -22.45
C ARG A 41 -12.85 10.42 -21.90
N ALA A 42 -13.51 9.66 -22.78
CA ALA A 42 -14.40 8.58 -22.37
C ALA A 42 -13.67 7.49 -21.55
N ALA A 43 -12.50 7.05 -22.02
CA ALA A 43 -11.71 6.06 -21.31
C ALA A 43 -11.18 6.56 -19.96
N TYR A 44 -10.76 7.82 -19.88
CA TYR A 44 -10.31 8.44 -18.64
C TYR A 44 -11.47 8.62 -17.65
N GLN A 45 -12.65 9.03 -18.12
CA GLN A 45 -13.85 9.17 -17.28
C GLN A 45 -14.29 7.83 -16.69
N GLN A 46 -14.32 6.77 -17.49
CA GLN A 46 -14.66 5.43 -16.97
C GLN A 46 -13.76 4.99 -15.82
N LEU A 47 -12.47 5.32 -15.87
CA LEU A 47 -11.55 5.00 -14.78
C LEU A 47 -11.78 5.87 -13.55
N LEU A 48 -12.14 7.15 -13.72
CA LEU A 48 -12.52 8.02 -12.59
C LEU A 48 -13.77 7.51 -11.88
N ASP A 49 -14.78 7.09 -12.65
CA ASP A 49 -16.01 6.57 -12.08
C ASP A 49 -15.72 5.28 -11.28
N VAL A 50 -14.87 4.39 -11.80
CA VAL A 50 -14.46 3.17 -11.07
C VAL A 50 -13.67 3.50 -9.80
N ASP A 51 -12.75 4.47 -9.87
CA ASP A 51 -11.97 4.92 -8.71
C ASP A 51 -12.87 5.51 -7.63
N GLU A 52 -13.84 6.35 -7.99
CA GLU A 52 -14.81 6.94 -7.07
C GLU A 52 -15.68 5.86 -6.39
N HIS A 53 -16.18 4.89 -7.14
CA HIS A 53 -16.95 3.78 -6.58
C HIS A 53 -16.09 2.91 -5.66
N ALA A 54 -14.82 2.66 -6.04
CA ALA A 54 -13.90 1.91 -5.20
C ALA A 54 -13.57 2.65 -3.89
N SER A 55 -13.34 3.96 -3.95
CA SER A 55 -13.14 4.81 -2.76
C SER A 55 -14.37 4.80 -1.87
N ALA A 56 -15.57 4.93 -2.43
CA ALA A 56 -16.82 4.90 -1.66
C ALA A 56 -17.00 3.57 -0.90
N VAL A 57 -16.63 2.44 -1.52
CA VAL A 57 -16.65 1.13 -0.86
C VAL A 57 -15.58 1.04 0.23
N LEU A 58 -14.37 1.55 -0.02
CA LEU A 58 -13.28 1.53 0.97
C LEU A 58 -13.56 2.44 2.17
N ASP A 59 -14.26 3.56 1.96
CA ASP A 59 -14.61 4.54 2.97
C ASP A 59 -15.94 4.21 3.68
N ASP A 60 -16.60 3.10 3.33
CA ASP A 60 -17.83 2.65 3.98
C ASP A 60 -17.55 2.22 5.44
N PRO A 61 -18.08 2.93 6.45
CA PRO A 61 -17.83 2.65 7.85
C PRO A 61 -18.38 1.30 8.30
N GLU A 62 -19.48 0.82 7.71
CA GLU A 62 -20.05 -0.49 8.05
C GLU A 62 -19.14 -1.61 7.56
N LEU A 63 -18.61 -1.46 6.34
CA LEU A 63 -17.67 -2.41 5.75
C LEU A 63 -16.34 -2.43 6.52
N GLN A 64 -15.83 -1.26 6.90
CA GLN A 64 -14.63 -1.15 7.75
C GLN A 64 -14.84 -1.82 9.11
N ALA A 65 -15.98 -1.57 9.76
CA ALA A 65 -16.29 -2.17 11.06
C ALA A 65 -16.44 -3.69 10.97
N ALA A 66 -17.07 -4.21 9.91
CA ALA A 66 -17.19 -5.64 9.66
C ALA A 66 -15.82 -6.28 9.40
N THR A 67 -15.01 -5.67 8.53
CA THR A 67 -13.66 -6.15 8.19
C THR A 67 -12.74 -6.14 9.40
N ALA A 68 -12.78 -5.11 10.24
CA ALA A 68 -12.02 -5.04 11.48
C ALA A 68 -12.41 -6.15 12.45
N ARG A 69 -13.71 -6.43 12.60
CA ARG A 69 -14.23 -7.50 13.45
C ARG A 69 -13.78 -8.88 12.96
N ASP A 70 -13.83 -9.12 11.66
CA ASP A 70 -13.35 -10.37 11.05
C ASP A 70 -11.83 -10.53 11.18
N LEU A 71 -11.06 -9.44 11.01
CA LEU A 71 -9.63 -9.44 11.24
C LEU A 71 -9.28 -9.74 12.69
N GLU A 72 -10.03 -9.25 13.67
CA GLU A 72 -9.84 -9.61 15.08
C GLU A 72 -10.09 -11.11 15.34
N LEU A 73 -11.05 -11.72 14.66
CA LEU A 73 -11.33 -13.16 14.76
C LEU A 73 -10.23 -14.00 14.08
N LEU A 74 -9.65 -13.50 12.99
CA LEU A 74 -8.59 -14.17 12.24
C LEU A 74 -7.19 -13.92 12.80
N THR A 75 -6.99 -12.85 13.57
CA THR A 75 -5.71 -12.53 14.20
C THR A 75 -5.63 -13.31 15.51
N PRO A 76 -4.82 -14.39 15.62
CA PRO A 76 -4.65 -15.05 16.90
C PRO A 76 -4.10 -14.03 17.90
N ALA A 77 -4.65 -14.02 19.12
CA ALA A 77 -4.22 -13.20 20.26
C ALA A 77 -2.74 -13.48 20.64
N SER A 78 -1.82 -13.08 19.77
CA SER A 78 -0.41 -13.47 19.78
C SER A 78 0.50 -12.32 20.22
N GLY A 79 -0.08 -11.16 20.55
CA GLY A 79 0.66 -10.00 21.07
C GLY A 79 1.37 -10.28 22.40
N ARG A 80 0.87 -11.21 23.23
CA ARG A 80 1.45 -11.51 24.55
C ARG A 80 2.54 -12.60 24.52
N ARG A 81 2.53 -13.52 23.54
CA ARG A 81 3.51 -14.62 23.44
C ARG A 81 4.80 -14.28 22.68
N ARG A 82 4.82 -13.21 21.86
CA ARG A 82 5.98 -12.87 21.00
C ARG A 82 7.13 -12.13 21.72
N ARG A 83 6.93 -11.63 22.94
CA ARG A 83 7.96 -10.89 23.70
C ARG A 83 8.93 -11.77 24.49
N TRP A 84 8.46 -12.93 24.95
CA TRP A 84 9.26 -13.88 25.72
C TRP A 84 10.54 -14.37 25.02
N PRO A 85 10.50 -14.77 23.73
CA PRO A 85 11.72 -15.25 23.07
C PRO A 85 12.78 -14.15 22.92
N TRP A 86 12.38 -12.89 22.70
CA TRP A 86 13.31 -11.76 22.62
C TRP A 86 13.95 -11.42 23.96
N LEU A 87 13.19 -11.51 25.06
CA LEU A 87 13.73 -11.32 26.41
C LEU A 87 14.73 -12.43 26.78
N LEU A 88 14.43 -13.68 26.42
CA LEU A 88 15.37 -14.80 26.62
C LEU A 88 16.64 -14.62 25.79
N LEU A 89 16.52 -14.17 24.53
CA LEU A 89 17.66 -13.91 23.67
C LEU A 89 18.55 -12.78 24.22
N ALA A 90 17.93 -11.70 24.69
CA ALA A 90 18.63 -10.60 25.34
C ALA A 90 19.33 -11.04 26.63
N ALA A 91 18.66 -11.81 27.49
CA ALA A 91 19.24 -12.35 28.72
C ALA A 91 20.43 -13.26 28.42
N MET A 92 20.32 -14.13 27.41
CA MET A 92 21.40 -15.01 26.97
C MET A 92 22.60 -14.21 26.43
N LEU A 93 22.35 -13.15 25.66
CA LEU A 93 23.42 -12.28 25.16
C LEU A 93 24.17 -11.58 26.29
N VAL A 94 23.45 -11.03 27.27
CA VAL A 94 24.04 -10.37 28.43
C VAL A 94 24.88 -11.35 29.25
N ALA A 95 24.38 -12.56 29.47
CA ALA A 95 25.12 -13.61 30.18
C ALA A 95 26.41 -14.02 29.43
N ALA A 96 26.34 -14.18 28.10
CA ALA A 96 27.50 -14.53 27.29
C ALA A 96 28.57 -13.43 27.29
N ILE A 97 28.16 -12.16 27.19
CA ILE A 97 29.09 -11.01 27.26
C ILE A 97 29.71 -10.92 28.65
N GLY A 98 28.91 -11.03 29.71
CA GLY A 98 29.42 -11.01 31.09
C GLY A 98 30.43 -12.13 31.36
N TYR A 99 30.15 -13.34 30.87
CA TYR A 99 31.05 -14.47 30.97
C TYR A 99 32.37 -14.24 30.21
N ALA A 100 32.30 -13.73 28.97
CA ALA A 100 33.49 -13.43 28.17
C ALA A 100 34.36 -12.34 28.82
N VAL A 101 33.75 -11.28 29.35
CA VAL A 101 34.46 -10.20 30.05
C VAL A 101 35.09 -10.70 31.35
N HIS A 102 34.36 -11.49 32.15
CA HIS A 102 34.89 -12.09 33.38
C HIS A 102 36.08 -13.02 33.06
N HIS A 103 35.97 -13.85 32.02
CA HIS A 103 37.04 -14.75 31.62
C HIS A 103 38.28 -14.00 31.12
N LEU A 104 38.11 -12.86 30.45
CA LEU A 104 39.22 -12.01 30.00
C LEU A 104 39.90 -11.21 31.12
N LEU A 105 39.19 -10.94 32.22
CA LEU A 105 39.73 -10.22 33.39
C LEU A 105 40.37 -11.14 34.44
N VAL A 106 40.08 -12.44 34.40
CA VAL A 106 40.61 -13.45 35.32
C VAL A 106 41.82 -14.20 34.74
N GLN A 107 42.20 -13.92 33.49
CA GLN A 107 43.51 -14.27 32.93
C GLN A 107 44.53 -13.16 33.19
#